data_AF-A0A8W8J7E6-F1
#
_entry.id   AF-A0A8W8J7E6-F1
#
_cell.length_a   1.000
_cell.length_b   1.000
_cell.length_c   1.000
_cell.angle_alpha   90.00
_cell.angle_beta   90.00
_cell.angle_gamma   90.00
#
_symmetry.space_group_name_H-M   'P 1'
#
loop_
_entity.id
_entity.type
_entity.pdbx_description
1 polymer ?
#
loop_
_entity_poly.entity_id
_entity_poly.type
_entity_poly.pdbx_seq_one_letter_code
_entity_poly.pdbx_strand_id
1 'polypeptide(L)'
;MNISELTREGSDGPAPFRSGAITPDGFIEEDFEAEIGTPSLNNYFQDDEETDEEFQDIAEHKILEVAGDDLYGRKVIVFAACKLPPSAQIDHQRLLEYMKHVLDQYVENDYVIVYFHFGLTSKNKPKLSWLIQIYKELDRK
;
A
#
# COMPACT_ATOMS: atom_id res chain seq x y z
N MET A 1 54.92 -14.06 -43.37
CA MET A 1 54.66 -12.63 -43.65
C MET A 1 53.55 -12.55 -44.68
N ASN A 2 52.43 -11.92 -44.35
CA ASN A 2 51.60 -11.24 -45.34
C ASN A 2 50.87 -10.07 -44.68
N ILE A 3 50.72 -9.02 -45.47
CA ILE A 3 50.54 -7.61 -45.17
C ILE A 3 49.09 -7.20 -45.47
N SER A 4 48.37 -6.65 -44.49
CA SER A 4 47.32 -5.63 -44.67
C SER A 4 46.60 -5.33 -43.36
N GLU A 5 47.21 -4.48 -42.54
CA GLU A 5 46.45 -3.58 -41.67
C GLU A 5 45.77 -2.49 -42.53
N LEU A 6 44.62 -2.04 -42.04
CA LEU A 6 44.03 -0.71 -42.23
C LEU A 6 43.15 -0.47 -43.49
N THR A 7 41.83 -0.62 -43.30
CA THR A 7 40.86 0.40 -43.76
C THR A 7 39.78 0.60 -42.71
N ARG A 8 39.54 1.88 -42.45
CA ARG A 8 38.69 2.54 -41.46
C ARG A 8 37.26 2.69 -42.02
N GLU A 9 36.28 2.81 -41.11
CA GLU A 9 34.91 3.39 -41.21
C GLU A 9 33.95 2.48 -40.41
N GLY A 10 33.22 2.91 -39.38
CA GLY A 10 32.60 4.21 -39.16
C GLY A 10 31.09 4.08 -39.39
N SER A 11 30.35 3.56 -38.41
CA SER A 11 28.90 3.76 -38.36
C SER A 11 28.39 3.66 -36.91
N ASP A 12 28.15 4.85 -36.39
CA ASP A 12 27.39 5.19 -35.20
C ASP A 12 26.00 4.56 -35.23
N GLY A 13 25.56 4.01 -34.11
CA GLY A 13 24.23 3.43 -33.94
C GLY A 13 24.03 3.00 -32.48
N PRO A 14 23.17 3.68 -31.71
CA PRO A 14 22.91 3.27 -30.34
C PRO A 14 22.13 1.96 -30.35
N ALA A 15 22.59 1.03 -29.50
CA ALA A 15 21.91 -0.24 -29.23
C ALA A 15 20.44 -0.02 -28.80
N PRO A 16 19.54 -0.97 -29.11
CA PRO A 16 18.11 -0.78 -28.92
C PRO A 16 17.75 -0.49 -27.46
N PHE A 17 16.90 0.52 -27.31
CA PHE A 17 16.28 1.00 -26.08
C PHE A 17 15.74 -0.18 -25.24
N ARG A 18 16.47 -0.57 -24.19
CA ARG A 18 15.87 -1.35 -23.10
C ARG A 18 14.96 -0.40 -22.35
N SER A 19 13.65 -0.62 -22.45
CA SER A 19 12.65 0.02 -21.60
C SER A 19 12.98 -0.29 -20.13
N GLY A 20 13.62 0.65 -19.46
CA GLY A 20 13.97 0.58 -18.04
C GLY A 20 14.86 1.76 -17.67
N ALA A 21 14.38 2.57 -16.73
CA ALA A 21 15.02 3.72 -16.09
C ALA A 21 15.18 5.03 -16.89
N ILE A 22 14.35 6.02 -16.55
CA ILE A 22 14.57 7.44 -16.85
C ILE A 22 15.19 8.08 -15.60
N THR A 23 16.51 8.03 -15.43
CA THR A 23 17.29 9.14 -14.84
C THR A 23 18.77 9.04 -15.24
N PRO A 24 19.50 10.17 -15.37
CA PRO A 24 20.81 10.21 -16.02
C PRO A 24 21.97 9.64 -15.18
N ASP A 25 21.78 9.45 -13.87
CA ASP A 25 22.90 9.12 -12.96
C ASP A 25 22.76 7.78 -12.23
N GLY A 26 21.75 6.94 -12.52
CA GLY A 26 21.70 5.57 -12.00
C GLY A 26 21.67 5.40 -10.47
N PHE A 27 21.39 6.47 -9.72
CA PHE A 27 21.35 6.48 -8.24
C PHE A 27 20.00 6.05 -7.64
N ILE A 28 19.05 5.61 -8.45
CA ILE A 28 17.81 5.04 -7.94
C ILE A 28 18.03 3.53 -7.92
N GLU A 29 18.57 3.04 -6.80
CA GLU A 29 18.53 1.60 -6.51
C GLU A 29 17.06 1.17 -6.49
N GLU A 30 16.72 0.18 -7.33
CA GLU A 30 15.39 -0.45 -7.37
C GLU A 30 15.01 -1.10 -6.02
N ASP A 31 15.97 -1.21 -5.09
CA ASP A 31 15.82 -1.69 -3.74
C ASP A 31 15.42 -0.61 -2.71
N PHE A 32 14.99 0.58 -3.14
CA PHE A 32 14.52 1.60 -2.21
C PHE A 32 13.42 1.07 -1.27
N GLU A 33 12.56 0.15 -1.74
CA GLU A 33 11.54 -0.50 -0.90
C GLU A 33 12.11 -1.39 0.21
N ALA A 34 13.29 -1.98 0.00
CA ALA A 34 13.98 -2.79 1.01
C ALA A 34 14.59 -1.92 2.12
N GLU A 35 15.05 -0.71 1.78
CA GLU A 35 15.71 0.20 2.71
C GLU A 35 14.77 1.14 3.46
N ILE A 36 13.56 1.42 2.93
CA ILE A 36 12.50 2.00 3.79
C ILE A 36 12.03 0.97 4.82
N GLY A 37 12.32 -0.32 4.59
CA GLY A 37 11.97 -1.39 5.49
C GLY A 37 10.45 -1.50 5.66
N THR A 38 9.92 -2.67 5.34
CA THR A 38 8.88 -3.23 6.18
C THR A 38 9.60 -4.04 7.27
N PRO A 39 10.32 -3.45 8.25
CA PRO A 39 10.79 -4.25 9.35
C PRO A 39 9.50 -4.72 10.02
N SER A 40 9.36 -6.04 10.16
CA SER A 40 8.30 -6.74 10.85
C SER A 40 7.46 -5.86 11.80
N LEU A 41 6.45 -5.15 11.27
CA LEU A 41 5.37 -4.62 12.10
C LEU A 41 4.71 -5.79 12.84
N ASN A 42 4.79 -7.00 12.25
CA ASN A 42 4.49 -8.30 12.85
C ASN A 42 4.97 -8.48 14.30
N ASN A 43 6.05 -7.82 14.75
CA ASN A 43 6.56 -7.98 16.12
C ASN A 43 6.19 -6.83 17.08
N TYR A 44 5.49 -5.78 16.62
CA TYR A 44 4.92 -4.72 17.45
C TYR A 44 3.38 -4.79 17.53
N PHE A 45 2.74 -5.67 16.78
CA PHE A 45 1.36 -6.07 17.06
C PHE A 45 1.38 -6.84 18.38
N GLN A 46 1.04 -6.13 19.44
CA GLN A 46 0.72 -6.73 20.73
C GLN A 46 -0.48 -7.64 20.47
N ASP A 47 -0.25 -8.96 20.61
CA ASP A 47 -1.24 -10.02 20.51
C ASP A 47 -2.43 -9.74 21.46
N ASP A 48 -3.42 -9.00 20.95
CA ASP A 48 -4.76 -8.85 21.50
C ASP A 48 -5.78 -8.81 20.35
N GLU A 49 -5.53 -9.54 19.26
CA GLU A 49 -6.56 -9.81 18.25
C GLU A 49 -6.98 -11.27 18.39
N GLU A 50 -8.15 -11.50 19.00
CA GLU A 50 -9.06 -12.52 18.48
C GLU A 50 -9.20 -12.20 16.99
N THR A 51 -8.43 -12.88 16.14
CA THR A 51 -8.67 -12.82 14.70
C THR A 51 -10.03 -13.46 14.50
N ASP A 52 -11.08 -12.65 14.48
CA ASP A 52 -12.42 -13.10 14.17
C ASP A 52 -12.35 -13.77 12.80
N GLU A 53 -12.50 -15.10 12.81
CA GLU A 53 -12.49 -15.96 11.62
C GLU A 53 -13.47 -15.42 10.55
N GLU A 54 -14.45 -14.62 10.97
CA GLU A 54 -15.45 -13.95 10.16
C GLU A 54 -14.87 -12.96 9.12
N PHE A 55 -13.71 -12.33 9.33
CA PHE A 55 -13.14 -11.35 8.37
C PHE A 55 -11.71 -11.67 7.91
N GLN A 56 -11.26 -12.91 8.12
CA GLN A 56 -9.88 -13.31 7.83
C GLN A 56 -9.45 -13.05 6.38
N ASP A 57 -10.35 -13.21 5.42
CA ASP A 57 -10.14 -12.92 3.99
C ASP A 57 -9.83 -11.45 3.71
N ILE A 58 -10.39 -10.53 4.49
CA ILE A 58 -10.16 -9.09 4.35
C ILE A 58 -8.95 -8.66 5.18
N ALA A 59 -8.81 -9.21 6.39
CA ALA A 59 -7.71 -8.93 7.30
C ALA A 59 -6.35 -9.31 6.69
N GLU A 60 -6.29 -10.41 5.91
CA GLU A 60 -5.07 -10.85 5.21
C GLU A 60 -4.50 -9.77 4.28
N HIS A 61 -5.34 -8.90 3.73
CA HIS A 61 -4.89 -7.81 2.86
C HIS A 61 -4.18 -6.69 3.61
N LYS A 62 -4.34 -6.56 4.94
CA LYS A 62 -3.75 -5.49 5.77
C LYS A 62 -4.15 -4.10 5.28
N ILE A 63 -5.43 -3.92 4.97
CA ILE A 63 -5.98 -2.62 4.53
C ILE A 63 -6.07 -1.64 5.71
N LEU A 64 -6.41 -2.16 6.88
CA LEU A 64 -6.46 -1.45 8.16
C LEU A 64 -5.48 -2.10 9.12
N GLU A 65 -4.62 -1.30 9.76
CA GLU A 65 -3.64 -1.79 10.74
C GLU A 65 -3.51 -0.80 11.90
N VAL A 66 -3.33 -1.29 13.12
CA VAL A 66 -3.06 -0.44 14.29
C VAL A 66 -1.55 -0.21 14.38
N ALA A 67 -1.14 1.05 14.23
CA ALA A 67 0.27 1.45 14.21
C ALA A 67 0.80 1.87 15.59
N GLY A 68 -0.02 1.80 16.64
CA GLY A 68 0.33 2.13 18.02
C GLY A 68 -0.47 3.29 18.58
N ASP A 69 0.14 4.07 19.47
CA ASP A 69 -0.49 5.20 20.16
C ASP A 69 0.25 6.52 19.83
N ASP A 70 -0.49 7.62 19.71
CA ASP A 70 0.09 8.95 19.57
C ASP A 70 0.57 9.53 20.92
N LEU A 71 1.14 10.74 20.90
CA LEU A 71 1.64 11.41 22.12
C LEU A 71 0.55 11.68 23.17
N TYR A 72 -0.73 11.60 22.79
CA TYR A 72 -1.87 11.80 23.66
C TYR A 72 -2.52 10.46 24.09
N GLY A 73 -1.92 9.32 23.73
CA GLY A 73 -2.45 7.99 24.04
C GLY A 73 -3.62 7.57 23.17
N ARG A 74 -3.85 8.23 22.03
CA ARG A 74 -4.89 7.84 21.07
C ARG A 74 -4.36 6.78 20.14
N LYS A 75 -5.16 5.74 19.89
CA LYS A 75 -4.80 4.69 18.93
C LYS A 75 -4.65 5.29 17.53
N VAL A 76 -3.54 4.99 16.87
CA VAL A 76 -3.26 5.38 15.49
C VAL A 76 -3.58 4.19 14.60
N ILE A 77 -4.60 4.35 13.76
CA ILE A 77 -5.10 3.33 12.85
C ILE A 77 -4.75 3.76 11.43
N VAL A 78 -4.04 2.91 10.71
CA VAL A 78 -3.57 3.16 9.36
C VAL A 78 -4.51 2.53 8.35
N PHE A 79 -4.94 3.30 7.35
CA PHE A 79 -5.62 2.80 6.16
C PHE A 79 -4.70 2.90 4.94
N ALA A 80 -4.34 1.77 4.33
CA ALA A 80 -3.43 1.70 3.19
C ALA A 80 -4.16 1.41 1.87
N ALA A 81 -4.34 2.42 1.01
CA ALA A 81 -5.03 2.25 -0.26
C ALA A 81 -4.29 1.33 -1.26
N CYS A 82 -2.96 1.22 -1.15
CA CYS A 82 -2.15 0.32 -1.99
C CYS A 82 -2.42 -1.17 -1.72
N LYS A 83 -3.03 -1.47 -0.57
CA LYS A 83 -3.40 -2.83 -0.15
C LYS A 83 -4.82 -3.21 -0.56
N LEU A 84 -5.60 -2.27 -1.12
CA LEU A 84 -6.92 -2.56 -1.62
C LEU A 84 -6.86 -3.50 -2.84
N PRO A 85 -7.57 -4.63 -2.80
CA PRO A 85 -7.78 -5.46 -3.97
C PRO A 85 -8.44 -4.67 -5.11
N PRO A 86 -8.37 -5.17 -6.34
CA PRO A 86 -9.15 -4.62 -7.46
C PRO A 86 -10.64 -4.51 -7.10
N SER A 87 -11.31 -3.43 -7.50
CA SER A 87 -12.70 -3.13 -7.13
C SER A 87 -13.72 -4.18 -7.60
N ALA A 88 -13.34 -5.01 -8.57
CA ALA A 88 -14.15 -6.13 -9.06
C ALA A 88 -14.08 -7.37 -8.17
N GLN A 89 -13.06 -7.48 -7.31
CA GLN A 89 -12.80 -8.65 -6.46
C GLN A 89 -13.11 -8.38 -4.99
N ILE A 90 -13.13 -7.12 -4.57
CA ILE A 90 -13.46 -6.74 -3.20
C ILE A 90 -14.96 -6.54 -3.01
N ASP A 91 -15.53 -7.23 -2.03
CA ASP A 91 -16.84 -6.90 -1.51
C ASP A 91 -16.75 -5.64 -0.64
N HIS A 92 -17.23 -4.53 -1.21
CA HIS A 92 -17.25 -3.24 -0.55
C HIS A 92 -18.12 -3.21 0.71
N GLN A 93 -19.20 -4.00 0.78
CA GLN A 93 -20.02 -4.08 1.97
C GLN A 93 -19.28 -4.82 3.09
N ARG A 94 -18.68 -5.96 2.76
CA ARG A 94 -17.89 -6.75 3.71
C ARG A 94 -16.66 -5.98 4.21
N LEU A 95 -16.01 -5.20 3.33
CA LEU A 95 -14.93 -4.29 3.75
C LEU A 95 -15.46 -3.26 4.76
N LEU A 96 -16.62 -2.64 4.51
CA LEU A 96 -17.20 -1.68 5.46
C LEU A 96 -17.55 -2.33 6.80
N GLU A 97 -18.10 -3.55 6.80
CA GLU A 97 -18.37 -4.32 8.01
C GLU A 97 -17.06 -4.62 8.78
N TYR A 98 -15.99 -5.02 8.09
CA TYR A 98 -14.67 -5.18 8.69
C TYR A 98 -14.12 -3.87 9.26
N MET A 99 -14.24 -2.75 8.52
CA MET A 99 -13.81 -1.44 9.01
C MET A 99 -14.54 -1.06 10.30
N LYS A 100 -15.85 -1.31 10.37
CA LYS A 100 -16.64 -1.08 11.59
C LYS A 100 -16.17 -1.97 12.73
N HIS A 101 -16.03 -3.26 12.46
CA HIS A 101 -15.59 -4.23 13.45
C HIS A 101 -14.26 -3.81 14.10
N VAL A 102 -13.26 -3.42 13.30
CA VAL A 102 -11.97 -2.94 13.82
C VAL A 102 -12.12 -1.62 14.59
N LEU A 103 -12.88 -0.65 14.06
CA LEU A 103 -13.03 0.65 14.69
C LEU A 103 -13.87 0.60 15.98
N ASP A 104 -14.82 -0.32 16.09
CA ASP A 104 -15.67 -0.53 17.26
C ASP A 104 -14.84 -0.99 18.47
N GLN A 105 -13.73 -1.71 18.26
CA GLN A 105 -12.80 -2.09 19.33
C GLN A 105 -12.10 -0.88 19.97
N TYR A 106 -12.00 0.23 19.24
CA TYR A 106 -11.31 1.45 19.68
C TYR A 106 -12.24 2.64 19.88
N VAL A 107 -13.55 2.48 19.66
CA VAL A 107 -14.52 3.60 19.68
C VAL A 107 -14.72 4.20 21.07
N GLU A 108 -14.46 3.43 22.13
CA GLU A 108 -14.56 3.91 23.53
C GLU A 108 -13.58 5.06 23.82
N ASN A 109 -12.47 5.11 23.09
CA ASN A 109 -11.45 6.16 23.22
C ASN A 109 -11.34 6.97 21.92
N ASP A 110 -10.68 8.13 22.00
CA ASP A 110 -10.33 8.85 20.79
C ASP A 110 -9.22 8.11 20.02
N TYR A 111 -9.42 7.98 18.71
CA TYR A 111 -8.45 7.39 17.80
C TYR A 111 -8.17 8.34 16.63
N VAL A 112 -7.05 8.12 15.95
CA VAL A 112 -6.65 8.86 14.74
C VAL A 112 -6.55 7.87 13.59
N ILE A 113 -7.22 8.16 12.48
CA ILE A 113 -7.05 7.39 11.24
C ILE A 113 -6.08 8.13 10.32
N VAL A 114 -5.03 7.44 9.89
CA VAL A 114 -4.07 7.92 8.88
C VAL A 114 -4.37 7.24 7.55
N TYR A 115 -4.77 8.01 6.54
CA TYR A 115 -5.10 7.50 5.21
C TYR A 115 -3.92 7.67 4.25
N PHE A 116 -3.33 6.55 3.82
CA PHE A 116 -2.34 6.53 2.75
C PHE A 116 -3.03 6.33 1.41
N HIS A 117 -3.00 7.39 0.58
CA HIS A 117 -3.62 7.39 -0.74
C HIS A 117 -2.80 6.64 -1.81
N PHE A 118 -1.51 6.40 -1.56
CA PHE A 118 -0.62 5.78 -2.53
C PHE A 118 -1.16 4.44 -3.05
N GLY A 119 -0.94 4.14 -4.33
CA GLY A 119 -1.40 2.90 -4.96
C GLY A 119 -2.88 2.87 -5.35
N LEU A 120 -3.66 3.92 -5.08
CA LEU A 120 -5.03 4.02 -5.60
C LEU A 120 -5.01 4.31 -7.12
N THR A 121 -5.57 3.40 -7.90
CA THR A 121 -5.73 3.46 -9.35
C THR A 121 -7.21 3.39 -9.73
N SER A 122 -7.56 3.71 -10.97
CA SER A 122 -8.96 3.56 -11.45
C SER A 122 -9.50 2.13 -11.31
N LYS A 123 -8.63 1.11 -11.17
CA LYS A 123 -9.01 -0.31 -11.03
C LYS A 123 -9.34 -0.72 -9.60
N ASN A 124 -8.85 -0.02 -8.58
CA ASN A 124 -9.16 -0.29 -7.17
C ASN A 124 -9.95 0.84 -6.51
N LYS A 125 -10.19 1.96 -7.23
CA LYS A 125 -10.97 3.08 -6.73
C LYS A 125 -12.41 2.65 -6.41
N PRO A 126 -12.84 2.74 -5.15
CA PRO A 126 -14.22 2.44 -4.80
C PRO A 126 -15.16 3.52 -5.35
N LYS A 127 -16.44 3.17 -5.52
CA LYS A 127 -17.47 4.09 -5.98
C LYS A 127 -17.66 5.24 -4.98
N LEU A 128 -17.87 6.46 -5.48
CA LEU A 128 -18.12 7.62 -4.62
C LEU A 128 -19.36 7.44 -3.72
N SER A 129 -20.39 6.79 -4.23
CA SER A 129 -21.59 6.45 -3.45
C SER A 129 -21.27 5.60 -2.22
N TRP A 130 -20.34 4.65 -2.35
CA TRP A 130 -19.89 3.81 -1.24
C TRP A 130 -19.08 4.59 -0.22
N LEU A 131 -18.18 5.49 -0.66
CA LEU A 131 -17.45 6.38 0.26
C LEU A 131 -18.39 7.26 1.10
N ILE A 132 -19.46 7.78 0.48
CA ILE A 132 -20.49 8.54 1.20
C ILE A 132 -21.21 7.66 2.22
N GLN A 133 -21.49 6.40 1.87
CA GLN A 133 -22.10 5.45 2.82
C GLN A 133 -21.19 5.19 4.00
N ILE A 134 -19.91 4.87 3.77
CA ILE A 134 -18.93 4.68 4.85
C ILE A 134 -18.87 5.91 5.75
N TYR A 135 -18.76 7.10 5.15
CA TYR A 135 -18.66 8.33 5.94
C TYR A 135 -19.85 8.49 6.89
N LYS A 136 -21.07 8.20 6.42
CA LYS A 136 -22.28 8.25 7.26
C LYS A 136 -22.32 7.16 8.32
N GLU A 137 -21.81 5.99 8.00
CA GLU A 137 -21.83 4.82 8.87
C GLU A 137 -20.74 4.85 9.93
N LEU A 138 -19.63 5.55 9.67
CA LEU A 138 -18.53 5.77 10.61
C LEU A 138 -18.64 7.12 11.36
N ASP A 139 -19.63 7.94 11.02
CA ASP A 139 -19.89 9.20 11.71
C ASP A 139 -20.27 8.90 13.17
N ARG A 140 -19.50 9.44 14.13
CA ARG A 140 -19.79 9.28 15.56
C ARG A 140 -21.10 10.00 15.89
N LYS A 141 -22.01 9.32 16.59
CA LYS A 141 -23.22 9.94 17.16
C LYS A 141 -22.94 10.59 18.50
#